data_AF-A0A9D7FRQ6-F1
#
_entry.id   AF-A0A9D7FRQ6-F1
#
_cell.length_a   1.000
_cell.length_b   1.000
_cell.length_c   1.000
_cell.angle_alpha   90.00
_cell.angle_beta   90.00
_cell.angle_gamma   90.00
#
_symmetry.space_group_name_H-M   'P 1'
#
loop_
_entity.id
_entity.type
_entity.pdbx_description
1 polymer ?
#
loop_
_entity_poly.entity_id
_entity_poly.type
_entity_poly.pdbx_seq_one_letter_code
_entity_poly.pdbx_strand_id
1 'polypeptide(L)'
;MMKYLVMIIAGLCFTSSALAACAEDENAHCTYYKAGELKSESSCKVTTCAATDVYFLSQWKWGNGNHVDIHMDPETKKVTLNDKPTYSLPSEITGKMTCFGVVDSDELMCTNSGNF
;
A
#
# COMPACT_ATOMS: atom_id res chain seq x y z
N MET A 1 -5.22 13.71 -53.96
CA MET A 1 -6.36 12.89 -53.49
C MET A 1 -5.93 11.43 -53.56
N MET A 2 -6.05 10.53 -52.58
CA MET A 2 -6.33 10.52 -51.15
C MET A 2 -5.99 9.08 -50.74
N LYS A 3 -5.16 8.91 -49.69
CA LYS A 3 -5.09 7.77 -48.77
C LYS A 3 -5.09 6.34 -49.35
N TYR A 4 -3.91 5.70 -49.33
CA TYR A 4 -3.85 4.28 -48.96
C TYR A 4 -3.56 4.19 -47.46
N LEU A 5 -4.55 3.61 -46.80
CA LEU A 5 -4.72 3.35 -45.39
C LEU A 5 -3.53 2.55 -44.84
N VAL A 6 -2.69 3.18 -44.02
CA VAL A 6 -1.82 2.46 -43.09
C VAL A 6 -2.71 2.07 -41.91
N MET A 7 -3.09 0.80 -41.80
CA MET A 7 -3.54 0.23 -40.54
C MET A 7 -2.56 -0.86 -40.12
N ILE A 8 -1.61 -0.45 -39.28
CA ILE A 8 -0.70 -1.33 -38.56
C ILE A 8 -1.53 -2.04 -37.49
N ILE A 9 -1.64 -3.36 -37.63
CA ILE A 9 -1.99 -4.27 -36.54
C ILE A 9 -0.69 -4.49 -35.76
N ALA A 10 -0.55 -3.89 -34.59
CA ALA A 10 0.41 -4.30 -33.56
C ALA A 10 0.09 -3.60 -32.24
N GLY A 11 -0.20 -4.36 -31.19
CA GLY A 11 -0.26 -3.84 -29.83
C GLY A 11 -1.28 -4.53 -28.94
N LEU A 12 -1.11 -5.83 -28.71
CA LEU A 12 -1.73 -6.56 -27.61
C LEU A 12 -1.45 -5.87 -26.26
N CYS A 13 -2.51 -5.78 -25.44
CA CYS A 13 -2.50 -5.88 -23.98
C CYS A 13 -1.64 -4.86 -23.19
N PHE A 14 -2.26 -3.74 -22.82
CA PHE A 14 -1.99 -3.12 -21.52
C PHE A 14 -3.24 -3.25 -20.65
N THR A 15 -3.44 -4.42 -20.05
CA THR A 15 -4.31 -4.54 -18.87
C THR A 15 -3.50 -4.02 -17.68
N SER A 16 -3.21 -2.73 -17.66
CA SER A 16 -2.73 -2.09 -16.44
C SER A 16 -3.91 -2.03 -15.47
N SER A 17 -3.70 -2.50 -14.25
CA SER A 17 -4.57 -2.28 -13.09
C SER A 17 -5.13 -0.85 -13.12
N ALA A 18 -6.45 -0.69 -13.25
CA ALA A 18 -7.08 0.62 -13.23
C ALA A 18 -7.14 1.11 -11.78
N LEU A 19 -6.18 1.96 -11.40
CA LEU A 19 -6.23 2.73 -10.15
C LEU A 19 -7.34 3.78 -10.30
N ALA A 20 -8.37 3.70 -9.46
CA ALA A 20 -9.56 4.54 -9.58
C ALA A 20 -9.35 5.93 -8.94
N ALA A 21 -8.71 5.97 -7.77
CA ALA A 21 -8.33 7.19 -7.06
C ALA A 21 -7.18 6.93 -6.09
N CYS A 22 -6.23 7.85 -5.97
CA CYS A 22 -5.11 7.76 -5.03
C CYS A 22 -5.01 9.02 -4.17
N ALA A 23 -4.58 8.84 -2.92
CA ALA A 23 -4.19 9.91 -2.00
C ALA A 23 -2.74 9.70 -1.57
N GLU A 24 -1.99 10.80 -1.41
CA GLU A 24 -0.58 10.76 -1.05
C GLU A 24 -0.30 11.65 0.16
N ASP A 25 0.54 11.16 1.08
CA ASP A 25 1.12 11.90 2.19
C ASP A 25 2.64 11.81 2.14
N GLU A 26 3.29 12.90 1.76
CA GLU A 26 4.75 12.98 1.61
C GLU A 26 5.49 13.19 2.94
N ASN A 27 4.77 13.54 4.01
CA ASN A 27 5.37 13.98 5.28
C ASN A 27 4.95 13.11 6.46
N ALA A 28 4.44 11.91 6.20
CA ALA A 28 4.10 10.97 7.25
C ALA A 28 5.36 10.50 7.99
N HIS A 29 5.16 9.97 9.19
CA HIS A 29 6.16 9.29 10.01
C HIS A 29 5.75 7.83 10.15
N CYS A 30 6.66 6.93 9.83
CA CYS A 30 6.45 5.49 9.90
C CYS A 30 7.34 4.86 10.98
N THR A 31 6.79 3.89 11.70
CA THR A 31 7.48 3.18 12.79
C THR A 31 7.33 1.67 12.63
N TYR A 32 8.40 0.93 12.97
CA TYR A 32 8.44 -0.53 12.97
C TYR A 32 8.83 -1.01 14.35
N TYR A 33 7.99 -1.88 14.91
CA TYR A 33 8.23 -2.53 16.19
C TYR A 33 8.41 -4.03 16.01
N LYS A 34 9.25 -4.61 16.87
CA LYS A 34 9.41 -6.06 17.00
C LYS A 34 9.57 -6.42 18.47
N ALA A 35 8.84 -7.42 18.94
CA ALA A 35 8.77 -7.81 20.36
C ALA A 35 8.40 -6.63 21.28
N GLY A 36 7.57 -5.70 20.79
CA GLY A 36 7.16 -4.50 21.53
C GLY A 36 8.20 -3.38 21.59
N GLU A 37 9.37 -3.54 20.98
CA GLU A 37 10.43 -2.52 20.94
C GLU A 37 10.45 -1.80 19.60
N LEU A 38 10.65 -0.48 19.60
CA LEU A 38 10.85 0.30 18.38
C LEU A 38 12.19 -0.08 17.75
N LYS A 39 12.14 -0.63 16.53
CA LYS A 39 13.32 -1.09 15.78
C LYS A 39 13.73 -0.12 14.68
N SER A 40 12.79 0.62 14.11
CA SER A 40 13.06 1.58 13.05
C SER A 40 11.99 2.67 13.04
N GLU A 41 12.40 3.89 12.74
CA GLU A 41 11.50 4.98 12.45
C GLU A 41 12.11 5.91 11.40
N SER A 42 11.26 6.53 10.58
CA SER A 42 11.67 7.60 9.68
C SER A 42 10.45 8.33 9.12
N SER A 43 10.67 9.47 8.46
CA SER A 43 9.69 9.98 7.52
C SER A 43 9.37 8.93 6.45
N CYS A 44 8.16 8.98 5.90
CA CYS A 44 7.74 8.11 4.82
C CYS A 44 6.75 8.81 3.90
N LYS A 45 6.83 8.49 2.60
CA LYS A 45 5.76 8.78 1.64
C LYS A 45 4.75 7.65 1.71
N VAL A 46 3.50 7.95 2.04
CA VAL A 46 2.38 7.00 1.99
C VAL A 46 1.55 7.31 0.75
N THR A 47 1.42 6.35 -0.16
CA THR A 47 0.51 6.43 -1.31
C THR A 47 -0.54 5.35 -1.16
N THR A 48 -1.81 5.74 -1.10
CA THR A 48 -2.93 4.82 -0.95
C THR A 48 -3.90 4.99 -2.11
N CYS A 49 -4.27 3.89 -2.75
CA CYS A 49 -5.15 3.87 -3.91
C CYS A 49 -6.31 2.91 -3.72
N ALA A 50 -7.51 3.36 -4.11
CA ALA A 50 -8.61 2.47 -4.42
C ALA A 50 -8.31 1.80 -5.77
N ALA A 51 -8.28 0.46 -5.77
CA ALA A 51 -7.92 -0.33 -6.93
C ALA A 51 -9.02 -1.33 -7.25
N THR A 52 -9.37 -1.49 -8.52
CA THR A 52 -10.47 -2.39 -8.92
C THR A 52 -10.08 -3.87 -8.85
N ASP A 53 -8.79 -4.16 -8.96
CA ASP A 53 -8.19 -5.50 -9.04
C ASP A 53 -7.55 -5.98 -7.73
N VAL A 54 -7.14 -5.07 -6.85
CA VAL A 54 -6.62 -5.40 -5.51
C VAL A 54 -7.40 -4.72 -4.39
N TYR A 55 -8.65 -4.28 -4.63
CA TYR A 55 -9.56 -3.49 -3.76
C TYR A 55 -8.97 -2.18 -3.20
N PHE A 56 -7.82 -2.31 -2.55
CA PHE A 56 -7.02 -1.30 -1.91
C PHE A 56 -5.53 -1.65 -2.03
N LEU A 57 -4.71 -0.66 -2.40
CA LEU A 57 -3.25 -0.71 -2.40
C LEU A 57 -2.72 0.43 -1.54
N SER A 58 -1.81 0.16 -0.60
CA SER A 58 -1.07 1.22 0.12
C SER A 58 0.41 0.93 0.13
N GLN A 59 1.21 1.90 -0.32
CA GLN A 59 2.66 1.80 -0.45
C GLN A 59 3.31 2.83 0.45
N TRP A 60 4.15 2.40 1.37
CA TRP A 60 4.91 3.29 2.26
C TRP A 60 6.38 3.21 1.91
N LYS A 61 6.95 4.32 1.45
CA LYS A 61 8.37 4.45 1.10
C LYS A 61 9.07 5.25 2.18
N TRP A 62 9.95 4.60 2.94
CA TRP A 62 10.57 5.19 4.11
C TRP A 62 11.85 5.92 3.73
N GLY A 63 12.15 7.04 4.39
CA GLY A 63 13.35 7.83 4.16
C GLY A 63 14.65 7.09 4.47
N ASN A 64 14.59 6.03 5.29
CA ASN A 64 15.72 5.15 5.59
C ASN A 64 15.91 3.98 4.61
N GLY A 65 15.10 3.91 3.55
CA GLY A 65 15.17 2.87 2.52
C GLY A 65 14.25 1.67 2.72
N ASN A 66 13.54 1.59 3.86
CA ASN A 66 12.52 0.56 4.06
C ASN A 66 11.31 0.78 3.14
N HIS A 67 10.60 -0.31 2.86
CA HIS A 67 9.36 -0.26 2.08
C HIS A 67 8.33 -1.23 2.66
N VAL A 68 7.08 -0.76 2.69
CA VAL A 68 5.90 -1.54 3.03
C VAL A 68 4.92 -1.45 1.85
N ASP A 69 4.46 -2.61 1.37
CA ASP A 69 3.36 -2.76 0.43
C ASP A 69 2.21 -3.47 1.12
N ILE A 70 1.03 -2.86 1.10
CA ILE A 70 -0.21 -3.39 1.67
C ILE A 70 -1.20 -3.64 0.54
N HIS A 71 -1.67 -4.88 0.45
CA HIS A 71 -2.68 -5.31 -0.52
C HIS A 71 -3.90 -5.88 0.20
N MET A 72 -5.10 -5.63 -0.34
CA MET A 72 -6.31 -6.30 0.13
C MET A 72 -6.96 -7.12 -0.99
N ASP A 73 -6.91 -8.44 -0.90
CA ASP A 73 -7.53 -9.28 -1.92
C ASP A 73 -9.03 -8.93 -2.12
N PRO A 74 -9.50 -8.69 -3.37
CA PRO A 74 -10.83 -8.15 -3.60
C PRO A 74 -11.95 -9.15 -3.30
N GLU A 75 -11.68 -10.46 -3.36
CA GLU A 75 -12.68 -11.51 -3.14
C GLU A 75 -12.76 -11.89 -1.67
N THR A 76 -11.61 -12.13 -1.05
CA THR A 76 -11.48 -12.64 0.31
C THR A 76 -11.34 -11.55 1.37
N LYS A 77 -11.05 -10.31 0.95
CA LYS A 77 -10.73 -9.17 1.83
C LYS A 77 -9.55 -9.41 2.76
N LYS A 78 -8.73 -10.41 2.47
CA LYS A 78 -7.50 -10.69 3.22
C LYS A 78 -6.49 -9.60 2.94
N VAL A 79 -5.89 -9.08 4.01
CA VAL A 79 -4.84 -8.06 3.92
C VAL A 79 -3.49 -8.74 4.03
N THR A 80 -2.55 -8.34 3.17
CA THR A 80 -1.15 -8.72 3.27
C THR A 80 -0.28 -7.49 3.38
N LEU A 81 0.81 -7.60 4.15
CA LEU A 81 1.88 -6.62 4.23
C LEU A 81 3.17 -7.29 3.79
N ASN A 82 3.78 -6.80 2.70
CA ASN A 82 4.95 -7.43 2.06
C ASN A 82 4.73 -8.94 1.87
N ASP A 83 3.58 -9.31 1.30
CA ASP A 83 3.10 -10.68 1.05
C ASP A 83 2.87 -11.56 2.29
N LYS A 84 3.01 -11.02 3.51
CA LYS A 84 2.68 -11.72 4.75
C LYS A 84 1.24 -11.41 5.18
N PRO A 85 0.45 -12.39 5.64
CA PRO A 85 -0.87 -12.14 6.21
C PRO A 85 -0.80 -11.13 7.37
N THR A 86 -1.70 -10.16 7.39
CA THR A 86 -1.70 -9.08 8.39
C THR A 86 -3.12 -8.76 8.85
N TYR A 87 -3.23 -8.01 9.95
CA TYR A 87 -4.45 -7.38 10.41
C TYR A 87 -4.21 -5.90 10.69
N SER A 88 -5.19 -5.06 10.34
CA SER A 88 -5.19 -3.66 10.76
C SER A 88 -5.63 -3.58 12.22
N LEU A 89 -4.96 -2.76 13.02
CA LEU A 89 -5.39 -2.49 14.39
C LEU A 89 -6.40 -1.33 14.43
N PRO A 90 -7.46 -1.44 15.24
CA PRO A 90 -8.40 -0.35 15.46
C PRO A 90 -7.72 0.94 15.96
N SER A 91 -8.17 2.08 15.42
CA SER A 91 -7.59 3.40 15.71
C SER A 91 -7.65 3.79 17.21
N GLU A 92 -8.59 3.22 17.96
CA GLU A 92 -8.78 3.40 19.39
C GLU A 92 -7.62 2.83 20.20
N ILE A 93 -6.96 1.79 19.68
CA ILE A 93 -5.82 1.14 20.32
C ILE A 93 -4.51 1.86 19.96
N THR A 94 -4.42 2.39 18.74
CA THR A 94 -3.19 2.92 18.16
C THR A 94 -3.06 4.45 18.32
N GLY A 95 -4.03 5.10 18.96
CA GLY A 95 -4.00 6.55 19.16
C GLY A 95 -4.11 7.34 17.86
N LYS A 96 -4.96 6.88 16.92
CA LYS A 96 -5.16 7.44 15.56
C LYS A 96 -4.01 7.18 14.57
N MET A 97 -3.07 6.29 14.90
CA MET A 97 -2.14 5.78 13.91
C MET A 97 -2.78 4.66 13.09
N THR A 98 -2.42 4.58 11.82
CA THR A 98 -2.74 3.44 10.98
C THR A 98 -1.67 2.38 11.22
N CYS A 99 -2.04 1.23 11.78
CA CYS A 99 -1.09 0.16 12.13
C CYS A 99 -1.50 -1.22 11.61
N PHE A 100 -0.50 -2.00 11.24
CA PHE A 100 -0.61 -3.35 10.71
C PHE A 100 0.28 -4.32 11.49
N GLY A 101 -0.34 -5.34 12.09
CA GLY A 101 0.36 -6.44 12.76
C GLY A 101 0.48 -7.64 11.84
N VAL A 102 1.65 -8.28 11.78
CA VAL A 102 1.83 -9.51 10.99
C VAL A 102 1.27 -10.70 11.76
N VAL A 103 0.46 -11.54 11.12
CA VAL A 103 -0.13 -12.73 11.74
C VAL A 103 0.97 -13.71 12.16
N ASP A 104 0.80 -14.35 13.32
CA ASP A 104 1.76 -15.30 13.91
C ASP A 104 3.17 -14.73 14.10
N SER A 105 3.26 -13.40 14.31
CA SER A 105 4.52 -12.67 14.47
C SER A 105 4.41 -11.62 15.59
N ASP A 106 5.55 -11.08 16.01
CA ASP A 106 5.69 -9.97 16.97
C ASP A 106 5.98 -8.62 16.28
N GLU A 107 5.77 -8.56 14.97
CA GLU A 107 6.03 -7.41 14.09
C GLU A 107 4.81 -6.50 13.96
N LEU A 108 5.03 -5.20 14.08
CA LEU A 108 4.02 -4.15 13.94
C LEU A 108 4.58 -2.97 13.14
N MET A 109 3.85 -2.53 12.12
CA MET A 109 4.22 -1.39 11.28
C MET A 109 3.12 -0.34 11.38
N CYS A 110 3.49 0.92 11.66
CA CYS A 110 2.54 2.01 11.83
C CYS A 110 2.93 3.23 10.99
N THR A 111 1.93 4.04 10.64
CA THR A 111 2.09 5.39 10.09
C THR A 111 1.12 6.34 10.76
N ASN A 112 1.50 7.61 10.90
CA ASN A 112 0.59 8.67 11.32
C ASN A 112 -0.21 9.29 10.13
N SER A 113 -0.03 8.77 8.91
CA SER A 113 -0.77 9.27 7.76
C SER A 113 -2.27 9.01 7.91
N GLY A 114 -3.07 10.06 7.65
CA GLY A 114 -4.52 9.96 7.57
C GLY A 114 -5.03 9.47 6.20
N ASN A 115 -4.12 9.24 5.24
CA ASN A 115 -4.47 8.78 3.89
C ASN A 115 -4.51 7.24 3.83
N PHE A 116 -5.36 6.64 4.66
CA PHE A 116 -5.57 5.20 4.73
C PHE A 116 -7.07 4.86 4.82
#